data_AF-A0A354TH70-F1
#
_entry.id   AF-A0A354TH70-F1
#
_cell.length_a   1.000
_cell.length_b   1.000
_cell.length_c   1.000
_cell.angle_alpha   90.00
_cell.angle_beta   90.00
_cell.angle_gamma   90.00
#
_symmetry.space_group_name_H-M   'P 1'
#
loop_
_entity.id
_entity.type
_entity.pdbx_description
1 polymer ?
#
loop_
_entity_poly.entity_id
_entity_poly.type
_entity_poly.pdbx_seq_one_letter_code
_entity_poly.pdbx_strand_id
1 'polypeptide(L)'
;MPDSPKTILLAGAIGGAAPSLLTLALNYTGKARTIDLSDLPFYLIGTLILSLLGTAVAWGFEEKNRKKAVMLGVSIPALLSVGIKSLPEEKGGKGLSALLDFSLVPSAYAQVVAPSSAPVVVTTPQASVPGRTIELSTGNNSHDYTAVLLNSQGKEILSSGLQGQKFLSIPLPEDASSVYFKSGDATTKQFPLSSKPGVATAFEIDIKTKRKLGFLQAFGVKPVVESTIDAEKREVTPPAPGTEGWVYLGKRTNNAWETLYAKLPSQEVPSANTKATVTFPLKLRSSPGSDNQLIGVLPAGHSFTILETKSDDQKIYWARVKAGP
;
A
#
# COMPACT_ATOMS: atom_id res chain seq x y z
N MET A 1 7.87 38.20 -17.82
CA MET A 1 9.23 38.69 -17.50
C MET A 1 9.68 38.01 -16.22
N PRO A 2 10.89 37.44 -16.16
CA PRO A 2 11.44 36.88 -14.93
C PRO A 2 11.59 38.01 -13.88
N ASP A 3 11.25 37.72 -12.62
CA ASP A 3 11.44 38.66 -11.52
C ASP A 3 12.94 38.86 -11.27
N SER A 4 13.35 40.07 -10.87
CA SER A 4 14.75 40.31 -10.54
C SER A 4 15.16 39.55 -9.27
N PRO A 5 16.42 39.09 -9.14
CA PRO A 5 16.89 38.43 -7.92
C PRO A 5 16.63 39.24 -6.65
N LYS A 6 16.78 40.57 -6.71
CA LYS A 6 16.50 41.48 -5.59
C LYS A 6 15.03 41.45 -5.16
N THR A 7 14.11 41.42 -6.11
CA THR A 7 12.66 41.34 -5.82
C THR A 7 12.25 39.99 -5.22
N ILE A 8 12.97 38.91 -5.55
CA ILE A 8 12.71 37.57 -5.02
C ILE A 8 13.19 37.48 -3.56
N LEU A 9 14.40 37.99 -3.27
CA LEU A 9 14.93 38.05 -1.91
C LEU A 9 14.05 38.91 -1.00
N LEU A 10 13.61 40.08 -1.48
CA LEU A 10 12.67 40.93 -0.76
C LEU A 10 11.32 40.23 -0.51
N ALA A 11 10.83 39.45 -1.48
CA ALA A 11 9.61 38.67 -1.33
C ALA A 11 9.76 37.57 -0.26
N GLY A 12 10.91 36.87 -0.22
CA GLY A 12 11.23 35.93 0.87
C GLY A 12 11.30 36.61 2.24
N ALA A 13 11.91 37.79 2.30
CA ALA A 13 12.00 38.62 3.51
C ALA A 13 10.62 39.01 4.06
N ILE A 14 9.74 39.51 3.17
CA ILE A 14 8.35 39.84 3.50
C ILE A 14 7.60 38.60 3.98
N GLY A 15 7.78 37.46 3.29
CA GLY A 15 7.17 36.18 3.69
C GLY A 15 7.56 35.75 5.09
N GLY A 16 8.85 35.87 5.46
CA GLY A 16 9.34 35.53 6.80
C GLY A 16 8.79 36.46 7.89
N ALA A 17 8.67 37.75 7.60
CA ALA A 17 8.14 38.74 8.55
C ALA A 17 6.60 38.73 8.69
N ALA A 18 5.88 38.27 7.66
CA ALA A 18 4.42 38.39 7.57
C ALA A 18 3.65 37.80 8.77
N PRO A 19 3.97 36.60 9.29
CA PRO A 19 3.26 36.04 10.44
C PRO A 19 3.40 36.91 11.68
N SER A 20 4.61 37.41 11.96
CA SER A 20 4.83 38.32 13.08
C SER A 20 4.01 39.59 12.89
N LEU A 21 4.14 40.26 11.74
CA LEU A 21 3.46 41.54 11.47
C LEU A 21 1.94 41.40 11.56
N LEU A 22 1.38 40.28 11.12
CA LEU A 22 -0.03 39.97 11.27
C LEU A 22 -0.43 39.85 12.74
N THR A 23 0.33 39.12 13.55
CA THR A 23 0.09 39.01 15.00
C THR A 23 0.11 40.38 15.67
N LEU A 24 1.04 41.25 15.30
CA LEU A 24 1.09 42.62 15.83
C LEU A 24 -0.15 43.42 15.43
N ALA A 25 -0.54 43.37 14.15
CA ALA A 25 -1.75 44.03 13.68
C ALA A 25 -3.02 43.53 14.38
N LEU A 26 -3.13 42.21 14.61
CA LEU A 26 -4.23 41.61 15.37
C LEU A 26 -4.25 42.05 16.83
N ASN A 27 -3.07 42.18 17.46
CA ASN A 27 -2.96 42.69 18.83
C ASN A 27 -3.35 44.18 18.93
N TYR A 28 -3.03 45.00 17.92
CA TYR A 28 -3.44 46.41 17.88
C TYR A 28 -4.93 46.61 17.58
N THR A 29 -5.55 45.68 16.85
CA THR A 29 -6.96 45.78 16.45
C THR A 29 -7.91 45.03 17.40
N GLY A 30 -7.41 44.11 18.22
CA GLY A 30 -8.17 43.38 19.23
C GLY A 30 -8.42 44.20 20.50
N LYS A 31 -9.64 44.08 21.07
CA LYS A 31 -10.09 44.83 22.28
C LYS A 31 -9.40 44.45 23.61
N ALA A 32 -8.38 43.59 23.62
CA ALA A 32 -7.80 43.10 24.87
C ALA A 32 -6.33 42.69 24.72
N ARG A 33 -5.42 43.66 24.79
CA ARG A 33 -4.09 43.57 25.43
C ARG A 33 -3.39 44.93 25.32
N THR A 34 -3.01 45.52 26.45
CA THR A 34 -2.02 46.60 26.48
C THR A 34 -0.69 45.98 26.08
N ILE A 35 -0.19 46.30 24.89
CA ILE A 35 1.18 45.94 24.52
C ILE A 35 2.10 46.75 25.42
N ASP A 36 2.95 46.07 26.19
CA ASP A 36 4.00 46.75 26.93
C ASP A 36 5.00 47.32 25.90
N LEU A 37 5.12 48.65 25.86
CA LEU A 37 6.03 49.35 24.96
C LEU A 37 7.50 48.91 25.15
N SER A 38 7.83 48.34 26.31
CA SER A 38 9.15 47.76 26.59
C SER A 38 9.46 46.49 25.78
N ASP A 39 8.46 45.78 25.26
CA ASP A 39 8.64 44.57 24.44
C ASP A 39 8.83 44.86 22.94
N LEU A 40 8.54 46.09 22.50
CA LEU A 40 8.60 46.49 21.09
C LEU A 40 10.00 46.25 20.45
N PRO A 41 11.14 46.54 21.11
CA PRO A 41 12.46 46.31 20.52
C PRO A 41 12.71 44.81 20.25
N PHE A 42 12.32 43.93 21.17
CA PHE A 42 12.50 42.49 21.02
C PHE A 42 11.65 41.93 19.88
N TYR A 43 10.43 42.44 19.75
CA TYR A 43 9.53 42.08 18.66
C TYR A 43 10.11 42.50 17.28
N LEU A 44 10.69 43.69 17.18
CA LEU A 44 11.35 44.17 15.95
C LEU A 44 12.58 43.31 15.60
N ILE A 45 13.39 42.94 16.60
CA ILE A 45 14.53 42.04 16.41
C ILE A 45 14.06 40.67 15.92
N GLY A 46 13.03 40.08 16.54
CA GLY A 46 12.47 38.79 16.12
C GLY A 46 11.95 38.82 14.68
N THR A 47 11.25 39.90 14.31
CA THR A 47 10.74 40.10 12.95
C THR A 47 11.88 40.25 11.92
N LEU A 48 12.95 40.97 12.29
CA LEU A 48 14.16 41.10 11.46
C LEU A 48 14.84 39.74 11.23
N ILE A 49 14.98 38.93 12.28
CA ILE A 49 15.58 37.58 12.17
C ILE A 49 14.76 36.70 11.23
N LEU A 50 13.43 36.67 11.37
CA LEU A 50 12.56 35.88 10.50
C LEU A 50 12.59 36.37 9.04
N SER A 51 12.71 37.68 8.82
CA SER A 51 12.90 38.28 7.50
C SER A 51 14.23 37.84 6.86
N LEU A 52 15.32 37.83 7.63
CA LEU A 52 16.62 37.35 7.14
C LEU A 52 16.59 35.84 6.82
N LEU A 53 15.93 35.03 7.64
CA LEU A 53 15.74 33.60 7.36
C LEU A 53 14.90 33.37 6.10
N GLY A 54 13.80 34.12 5.94
CA GLY A 54 12.97 34.08 4.73
C GLY A 54 13.77 34.41 3.47
N THR A 55 14.67 35.38 3.57
CA THR A 55 15.62 35.74 2.50
C THR A 55 16.61 34.60 2.21
N ALA A 56 17.22 34.04 3.25
CA ALA A 56 18.20 32.96 3.12
C ALA A 56 17.62 31.70 2.49
N VAL A 57 16.37 31.34 2.83
CA VAL A 57 15.68 30.19 2.23
C VAL A 57 15.31 30.48 0.77
N ALA A 58 14.75 31.65 0.47
CA ALA A 58 14.46 32.02 -0.92
C ALA A 58 15.72 31.99 -1.80
N TRP A 59 16.86 32.39 -1.25
CA TRP A 59 18.17 32.30 -1.90
C TRP A 59 18.66 30.85 -2.06
N GLY A 60 18.64 30.05 -0.98
CA GLY A 60 19.15 28.68 -1.00
C GLY A 60 18.37 27.71 -1.89
N PHE A 61 17.09 27.99 -2.14
CA PHE A 61 16.25 27.23 -3.09
C PHE A 61 16.32 27.78 -4.53
N GLU A 62 17.13 28.80 -4.79
CA GLU A 62 17.26 29.47 -6.10
C GLU A 62 15.91 29.82 -6.74
N GLU A 63 14.94 30.25 -5.92
CA GLU A 63 13.58 30.45 -6.39
C GLU A 63 13.54 31.59 -7.42
N LYS A 64 12.77 31.43 -8.50
CA LYS A 64 12.66 32.42 -9.59
C LYS A 64 11.33 33.17 -9.58
N ASN A 65 10.38 32.73 -8.78
CA ASN A 65 9.03 33.29 -8.70
C ASN A 65 8.80 33.96 -7.35
N ARG A 66 8.50 35.27 -7.37
CA ARG A 66 8.24 36.03 -6.12
C ARG A 66 7.12 35.45 -5.26
N LYS A 67 6.05 34.89 -5.85
CA LYS A 67 4.94 34.29 -5.07
C LYS A 67 5.41 33.07 -4.29
N LYS A 68 6.24 32.23 -4.92
CA LYS A 68 6.83 31.07 -4.26
C LYS A 68 7.82 31.49 -3.17
N ALA A 69 8.61 32.54 -3.41
CA ALA A 69 9.52 33.08 -2.41
C ALA A 69 8.78 33.59 -1.15
N VAL A 70 7.65 34.31 -1.30
CA VAL A 70 6.79 34.68 -0.16
C VAL A 70 6.32 33.43 0.59
N MET A 71 5.81 32.41 -0.11
CA MET A 71 5.30 31.18 0.51
C MET A 71 6.39 30.41 1.26
N LEU A 72 7.60 30.34 0.69
CA LEU A 72 8.77 29.78 1.35
C LEU A 72 9.12 30.56 2.62
N GLY A 73 9.12 31.89 2.56
CA GLY A 73 9.33 32.75 3.73
C GLY A 73 8.31 32.50 4.85
N VAL A 74 7.03 32.40 4.51
CA VAL A 74 5.93 32.14 5.47
C VAL A 74 6.06 30.76 6.13
N SER A 75 6.66 29.78 5.46
CA SER A 75 6.79 28.42 5.99
C SER A 75 7.83 28.28 7.12
N ILE A 76 8.82 29.18 7.20
CA ILE A 76 9.92 29.07 8.18
C ILE A 76 9.43 29.28 9.62
N PRO A 77 8.66 30.34 9.95
CA PRO A 77 8.10 30.49 11.29
C PRO A 77 7.28 29.26 11.72
N ALA A 78 6.53 28.65 10.80
CA ALA A 78 5.75 27.45 11.08
C ALA A 78 6.65 26.26 11.44
N LEU A 79 7.72 26.00 10.67
CA LEU A 79 8.67 24.92 10.96
C LEU A 79 9.40 25.13 12.30
N LEU A 80 9.84 26.37 12.58
CA LEU A 80 10.46 26.71 13.86
C LEU A 80 9.51 26.51 15.04
N SER A 81 8.23 26.87 14.88
CA SER A 81 7.23 26.68 15.94
C SER A 81 6.99 25.20 16.28
N VAL A 82 7.02 24.31 15.27
CA VAL A 82 6.90 22.85 15.48
C VAL A 82 8.17 22.29 16.12
N GLY A 83 9.36 22.72 15.65
CA GLY A 83 10.63 22.28 16.21
C GLY A 83 10.82 22.68 17.67
N ILE A 84 10.50 23.93 18.02
CA ILE A 84 10.62 24.42 19.41
C ILE A 84 9.64 23.71 20.34
N LYS A 85 8.41 23.40 19.90
CA LYS A 85 7.44 22.60 20.68
C LYS A 85 7.88 21.16 20.93
N SER A 86 8.84 20.64 20.16
CA SER A 86 9.35 19.27 20.30
C SER A 86 10.56 19.14 21.23
N LEU A 87 11.14 20.25 21.70
CA LEU A 87 12.23 20.21 22.67
C LEU A 87 11.67 19.87 24.06
N PRO A 88 12.25 18.90 24.80
CA PRO A 88 11.78 18.53 26.13
C PRO A 88 11.85 19.75 27.05
N GLU A 89 10.73 20.07 27.71
CA GLU A 89 10.69 21.13 28.73
C GLU A 89 11.67 20.79 29.86
N GLU A 90 12.84 21.45 29.87
CA GLU A 90 13.64 21.50 31.07
C GLU A 90 12.85 22.23 32.16
N LYS A 91 12.51 21.48 33.22
CA LYS A 91 11.81 21.96 34.41
C LYS A 91 12.59 23.12 35.05
N GLY A 92 12.23 24.37 34.72
CA GLY A 92 12.71 25.52 35.50
C GLY A 92 12.70 26.88 34.82
N GLY A 93 12.61 26.96 33.50
CA GLY A 93 12.57 28.24 32.79
C GLY A 93 11.15 28.66 32.43
N LYS A 94 10.74 29.90 32.75
CA LYS A 94 9.60 30.57 32.08
C LYS A 94 9.99 30.82 30.61
N GLY A 95 9.97 29.75 29.81
CA GLY A 95 10.53 29.70 28.47
C GLY A 95 9.56 30.18 27.39
N LEU A 96 10.15 30.60 26.27
CA LEU A 96 9.59 31.21 25.06
C LEU A 96 8.29 30.60 24.46
N SER A 97 7.81 29.48 24.99
CA SER A 97 6.63 28.72 24.53
C SER A 97 5.34 29.55 24.54
N ALA A 98 5.22 30.55 25.41
CA ALA A 98 4.03 31.40 25.53
C ALA A 98 3.91 32.48 24.43
N LEU A 99 5.00 32.82 23.73
CA LEU A 99 5.01 33.89 22.71
C LEU A 99 4.63 33.42 21.31
N LEU A 100 4.61 32.11 21.06
CA LEU A 100 4.36 31.52 19.73
C LEU A 100 3.20 30.53 19.75
N ASP A 101 2.18 30.79 20.59
CA ASP A 101 0.94 30.03 20.54
C ASP A 101 0.08 30.51 19.37
N PHE A 102 0.55 30.22 18.16
CA PHE A 102 -0.26 30.30 16.96
C PHE A 102 -1.34 29.23 17.08
N SER A 103 -2.52 29.63 17.56
CA SER A 103 -3.75 28.88 17.34
C SER A 103 -4.00 28.86 15.84
N LEU A 104 -3.41 27.88 15.15
CA LEU A 104 -3.79 27.51 13.80
C LEU A 104 -5.28 27.18 13.91
N VAL A 105 -6.12 28.03 13.33
CA VAL A 105 -7.58 27.87 13.30
C VAL A 105 -7.86 26.41 12.93
N PRO A 106 -8.47 25.60 13.82
CA PRO A 106 -8.80 24.21 13.53
C PRO A 106 -10.06 24.20 12.68
N SER A 107 -9.99 24.71 11.46
CA SER A 107 -11.06 24.65 10.47
C SER A 107 -10.65 23.79 9.27
N ALA A 108 -9.89 22.72 9.51
CA ALA A 108 -9.90 21.57 8.62
C ALA A 108 -11.18 20.78 8.90
N TYR A 109 -12.29 21.22 8.30
CA TYR A 109 -13.52 20.41 8.23
C TYR A 109 -13.19 19.09 7.52
N ALA A 110 -12.97 18.04 8.29
CA ALA A 110 -12.94 16.67 7.78
C ALA A 110 -14.35 16.35 7.28
N GLN A 111 -14.60 16.55 5.99
CA GLN A 111 -15.79 16.03 5.34
C GLN A 111 -15.80 14.52 5.54
N VAL A 112 -16.82 14.03 6.24
CA VAL A 112 -17.17 12.61 6.30
C VAL A 112 -17.50 12.21 4.86
N VAL A 113 -16.54 11.58 4.19
CA VAL A 113 -16.77 10.98 2.87
C VAL A 113 -17.72 9.81 3.11
N ALA A 114 -18.98 9.99 2.71
CA ALA A 114 -19.95 8.90 2.72
C ALA A 114 -19.38 7.72 1.92
N PRO A 115 -19.56 6.47 2.36
CA PRO A 115 -19.12 5.31 1.62
C PRO A 115 -19.70 5.37 0.21
N SER A 116 -18.81 5.39 -0.79
CA SER A 116 -19.18 5.37 -2.20
C SER A 116 -19.95 4.09 -2.47
N SER A 117 -21.28 4.21 -2.58
CA SER A 117 -22.18 3.17 -3.07
C SER A 117 -22.04 3.05 -4.58
N ALA A 118 -20.86 2.62 -5.03
CA ALA A 118 -20.71 2.15 -6.40
C ALA A 118 -21.70 0.98 -6.59
N PRO A 119 -22.59 1.02 -7.60
CA PRO A 119 -23.52 -0.06 -7.84
C PRO A 119 -22.72 -1.33 -8.10
N VAL A 120 -22.93 -2.34 -7.25
CA VAL A 120 -22.49 -3.71 -7.53
C VAL A 120 -23.29 -4.13 -8.77
N VAL A 121 -22.65 -4.10 -9.94
CA VAL A 121 -23.23 -4.61 -11.17
C VAL A 121 -23.41 -6.10 -10.96
N VAL A 122 -24.65 -6.51 -10.68
CA VAL A 122 -25.04 -7.92 -10.59
C VAL A 122 -25.02 -8.46 -12.01
N THR A 123 -23.87 -8.99 -12.43
CA THR A 123 -23.76 -9.74 -13.68
C THR A 123 -24.55 -11.03 -13.55
N THR A 124 -25.47 -11.26 -14.49
CA THR A 124 -26.21 -12.53 -14.63
C THR A 124 -25.23 -13.71 -14.63
N PRO A 125 -25.55 -14.83 -13.95
CA PRO A 125 -24.68 -16.00 -13.85
C PRO A 125 -24.41 -16.57 -15.24
N GLN A 126 -23.23 -16.30 -15.76
CA GLN A 126 -22.76 -16.81 -17.05
C GLN A 126 -22.31 -18.27 -16.86
N ALA A 127 -22.61 -19.13 -17.83
CA ALA A 127 -22.22 -20.53 -17.78
C ALA A 127 -20.68 -20.65 -17.71
N SER A 128 -20.18 -21.22 -16.61
CA SER A 128 -18.76 -21.53 -16.44
C SER A 128 -18.44 -22.84 -17.17
N VAL A 129 -17.33 -22.88 -17.91
CA VAL A 129 -16.86 -24.14 -18.51
C VAL A 129 -16.25 -25.01 -17.41
N PRO A 130 -16.74 -26.25 -17.21
CA PRO A 130 -16.19 -27.14 -16.19
C PRO A 130 -14.66 -27.28 -16.31
N GLY A 131 -13.96 -27.03 -15.21
CA GLY A 131 -12.50 -27.18 -15.12
C GLY A 131 -11.67 -26.03 -15.70
N ARG A 132 -12.25 -24.92 -16.19
CA ARG A 132 -11.50 -23.69 -16.48
C ARG A 132 -11.56 -22.78 -15.25
N THR A 133 -10.41 -22.59 -14.60
CA THR A 133 -10.28 -21.68 -13.45
C THR A 133 -9.06 -20.78 -13.62
N ILE A 134 -9.17 -19.57 -13.07
CA ILE A 134 -8.00 -18.76 -12.77
C ILE A 134 -7.68 -18.90 -11.30
N GLU A 135 -6.41 -19.16 -11.02
CA GLU A 135 -5.86 -19.16 -9.68
C GLU A 135 -5.05 -17.89 -9.48
N LEU A 136 -5.46 -17.06 -8.51
CA LEU A 136 -4.78 -15.82 -8.20
C LEU A 136 -4.07 -15.99 -6.87
N SER A 137 -2.77 -15.72 -6.82
CA SER A 137 -2.00 -15.73 -5.59
C SER A 137 -1.22 -14.43 -5.44
N THR A 138 -1.29 -13.81 -4.26
CA THR A 138 -0.42 -12.68 -3.93
C THR A 138 0.89 -13.19 -3.34
N GLY A 139 1.98 -12.48 -3.61
CA GLY A 139 3.22 -12.65 -2.86
C GLY A 139 3.07 -12.30 -1.36
N ASN A 140 4.20 -12.05 -0.70
CA ASN A 140 4.22 -11.73 0.74
C ASN A 140 3.47 -10.44 1.10
N ASN A 141 3.26 -9.55 0.12
CA ASN A 141 2.55 -8.29 0.30
C ASN A 141 1.09 -8.45 -0.14
N SER A 142 0.19 -8.63 0.83
CA SER A 142 -1.25 -8.62 0.57
C SER A 142 -1.70 -7.19 0.34
N HIS A 143 -1.95 -6.85 -0.92
CA HIS A 143 -2.56 -5.59 -1.33
C HIS A 143 -3.85 -5.89 -2.07
N ASP A 144 -4.82 -4.99 -1.97
CA ASP A 144 -6.07 -5.16 -2.68
C ASP A 144 -5.86 -4.93 -4.19
N TYR A 145 -6.37 -5.84 -4.99
CA TYR A 145 -6.39 -5.72 -6.45
C TYR A 145 -7.64 -6.37 -7.03
N THR A 146 -7.96 -6.01 -8.25
CA THR A 146 -9.10 -6.52 -9.01
C THR A 146 -8.61 -7.23 -10.26
N ALA A 147 -9.00 -8.48 -10.44
CA ALA A 147 -8.85 -9.21 -11.68
C ALA A 147 -10.05 -8.90 -12.58
N VAL A 148 -9.78 -8.41 -13.79
CA VAL A 148 -10.80 -8.06 -14.77
C VAL A 148 -10.69 -8.98 -15.98
N LEU A 149 -11.75 -9.75 -16.21
CA LEU A 149 -11.89 -10.70 -17.30
C LEU A 149 -12.53 -10.03 -18.50
N LEU A 150 -11.95 -10.27 -19.67
CA LEU A 150 -12.40 -9.74 -20.94
C LEU A 150 -12.78 -10.87 -21.89
N ASN A 151 -13.78 -10.61 -22.72
CA ASN A 151 -14.10 -11.46 -23.86
C ASN A 151 -13.22 -11.16 -25.07
N SER A 152 -13.42 -11.89 -26.17
CA SER A 152 -12.64 -11.77 -27.41
C SER A 152 -12.76 -10.40 -28.09
N GLN A 153 -13.77 -9.60 -27.73
CA GLN A 153 -13.97 -8.22 -28.20
C GLN A 153 -13.31 -7.17 -27.29
N GLY A 154 -12.66 -7.60 -26.20
CA GLY A 154 -12.07 -6.71 -25.19
C GLY A 154 -13.11 -6.10 -24.24
N LYS A 155 -14.35 -6.59 -24.23
CA LYS A 155 -15.40 -6.14 -23.30
C LYS A 155 -15.25 -6.85 -21.96
N GLU A 156 -15.38 -6.09 -20.87
CA GLU A 156 -15.41 -6.63 -19.51
C GLU A 156 -16.65 -7.50 -19.29
N ILE A 157 -16.41 -8.73 -18.82
CA ILE A 157 -17.47 -9.71 -18.53
C ILE A 157 -17.58 -10.01 -17.04
N LEU A 158 -16.46 -9.99 -16.31
CA LEU A 158 -16.42 -10.27 -14.88
C LEU A 158 -15.26 -9.50 -14.25
N SER A 159 -15.49 -9.01 -13.04
CA SER A 159 -14.51 -8.29 -12.24
C SER A 159 -14.56 -8.82 -10.82
N SER A 160 -13.41 -9.23 -10.28
CA SER A 160 -13.33 -9.85 -8.97
C SER A 160 -12.14 -9.30 -8.20
N GLY A 161 -12.41 -8.76 -7.00
CA GLY A 161 -11.39 -8.22 -6.11
C GLY A 161 -10.89 -9.26 -5.12
N LEU A 162 -9.56 -9.31 -4.88
CA LEU A 162 -9.03 -9.88 -3.65
C LEU A 162 -8.89 -8.76 -2.64
N GLN A 163 -9.60 -8.89 -1.51
CA GLN A 163 -9.44 -8.01 -0.36
C GLN A 163 -8.81 -8.79 0.78
N GLY A 164 -7.53 -8.52 1.07
CA GLY A 164 -6.77 -9.17 2.13
C GLY A 164 -6.53 -10.69 1.99
N GLN A 165 -7.11 -11.35 0.98
CA GLN A 165 -6.92 -12.77 0.72
C GLN A 165 -5.59 -13.01 -0.01
N LYS A 166 -4.84 -14.04 0.41
CA LYS A 166 -3.62 -14.47 -0.29
C LYS A 166 -3.89 -15.27 -1.56
N PHE A 167 -5.09 -15.79 -1.70
CA PHE A 167 -5.48 -16.66 -2.81
C PHE A 167 -6.96 -16.53 -3.14
N LEU A 168 -7.28 -16.62 -4.43
CA LEU A 168 -8.64 -16.72 -4.94
C LEU A 168 -8.66 -17.63 -6.17
N SER A 169 -9.65 -18.52 -6.22
CA SER A 169 -9.96 -19.27 -7.44
C SER A 169 -11.22 -18.71 -8.08
N ILE A 170 -11.13 -18.31 -9.35
CA ILE A 170 -12.25 -17.74 -10.11
C ILE A 170 -12.61 -18.71 -11.23
N PRO A 171 -13.85 -19.23 -11.29
CA PRO A 171 -14.30 -20.02 -12.44
C PRO A 171 -14.35 -19.13 -13.68
N LEU A 172 -13.86 -19.64 -14.81
CA LEU A 172 -13.84 -18.89 -16.06
C LEU A 172 -15.13 -19.05 -16.86
N PRO A 173 -15.77 -17.94 -17.26
CA PRO A 173 -16.81 -17.96 -18.28
C PRO A 173 -16.28 -18.52 -19.62
N GLU A 174 -17.17 -19.11 -20.42
CA GLU A 174 -16.81 -19.68 -21.72
C GLU A 174 -16.18 -18.64 -22.67
N ASP A 175 -16.73 -17.43 -22.68
CA ASP A 175 -16.31 -16.31 -23.53
C ASP A 175 -15.07 -15.56 -23.01
N ALA A 176 -14.56 -15.90 -21.82
CA ALA A 176 -13.36 -15.29 -21.27
C ALA A 176 -12.12 -15.64 -22.10
N SER A 177 -11.50 -14.61 -22.70
CA SER A 177 -10.32 -14.75 -23.56
C SER A 177 -9.06 -14.13 -22.98
N SER A 178 -9.18 -13.08 -22.15
CA SER A 178 -8.02 -12.44 -21.51
C SER A 178 -8.36 -11.91 -20.12
N VAL A 179 -7.32 -11.65 -19.32
CA VAL A 179 -7.42 -11.04 -17.99
C VAL A 179 -6.39 -9.92 -17.85
N TYR A 180 -6.71 -8.88 -17.10
CA TYR A 180 -5.72 -7.93 -16.59
C TYR A 180 -6.02 -7.59 -15.13
N PHE A 181 -5.05 -7.00 -14.44
CA PHE A 181 -5.15 -6.69 -13.01
C PHE A 181 -5.09 -5.19 -12.77
N LYS A 182 -5.88 -4.71 -11.80
CA LYS A 182 -5.92 -3.30 -11.37
C LYS A 182 -5.69 -3.16 -9.87
N SER A 183 -4.97 -2.13 -9.45
CA SER A 183 -4.80 -1.73 -8.04
C SER A 183 -4.61 -0.22 -7.97
N GLY A 184 -5.63 0.50 -7.51
CA GLY A 184 -5.71 1.95 -7.69
C GLY A 184 -5.68 2.33 -9.17
N ASP A 185 -4.78 3.23 -9.54
CA ASP A 185 -4.58 3.68 -10.93
C ASP A 185 -3.67 2.76 -11.75
N ALA A 186 -3.03 1.78 -11.11
CA ALA A 186 -2.11 0.87 -11.78
C ALA A 186 -2.86 -0.25 -12.49
N THR A 187 -2.46 -0.55 -13.74
CA THR A 187 -3.05 -1.63 -14.55
C THR A 187 -1.95 -2.46 -15.20
N THR A 188 -2.09 -3.79 -15.22
CA THR A 188 -1.18 -4.65 -15.97
C THR A 188 -1.52 -4.65 -17.46
N LYS A 189 -0.61 -5.21 -18.27
CA LYS A 189 -0.96 -5.70 -19.62
C LYS A 189 -2.02 -6.80 -19.53
N GLN A 190 -2.73 -7.03 -20.64
CA GLN A 190 -3.64 -8.16 -20.77
C GLN A 190 -2.87 -9.47 -20.94
N PHE A 191 -3.36 -10.52 -20.30
CA PHE A 191 -2.84 -11.88 -20.39
C PHE A 191 -3.85 -12.77 -21.10
N PRO A 192 -3.48 -13.46 -22.18
CA PRO A 192 -4.38 -14.38 -22.86
C PRO A 192 -4.66 -15.60 -21.98
N LEU A 193 -5.92 -16.00 -21.90
CA LEU A 193 -6.37 -17.18 -21.17
C LEU A 193 -6.49 -18.38 -22.10
N SER A 194 -6.25 -19.57 -21.57
CA SER A 194 -6.42 -20.80 -22.32
C SER A 194 -7.91 -21.08 -22.55
N SER A 195 -8.27 -21.47 -23.77
CA SER A 195 -9.60 -22.00 -24.13
C SER A 195 -9.73 -23.50 -23.87
N LYS A 196 -8.64 -24.18 -23.50
CA LYS A 196 -8.65 -25.63 -23.29
C LYS A 196 -9.42 -25.99 -22.01
N PRO A 197 -10.37 -26.95 -22.06
CA PRO A 197 -11.06 -27.42 -20.86
C PRO A 197 -10.07 -28.12 -19.93
N GLY A 198 -10.30 -28.00 -18.62
CA GLY A 198 -9.47 -28.64 -17.58
C GLY A 198 -8.09 -27.99 -17.35
N VAL A 199 -7.77 -26.88 -18.00
CA VAL A 199 -6.52 -26.14 -17.78
C VAL A 199 -6.78 -24.99 -16.82
N ALA A 200 -6.10 -25.02 -15.67
CA ALA A 200 -6.04 -23.89 -14.76
C ALA A 200 -4.93 -22.91 -15.19
N THR A 201 -5.20 -21.61 -15.13
CA THR A 201 -4.18 -20.58 -15.32
C THR A 201 -3.90 -19.91 -14.00
N ALA A 202 -2.67 -20.01 -13.50
CA ALA A 202 -2.27 -19.32 -12.28
C ALA A 202 -1.60 -17.98 -12.58
N PHE A 203 -1.85 -17.01 -11.73
CA PHE A 203 -1.17 -15.72 -11.71
C PHE A 203 -0.57 -15.47 -10.34
N GLU A 204 0.75 -15.25 -10.32
CA GLU A 204 1.47 -14.73 -9.17
C GLU A 204 1.54 -13.21 -9.31
N ILE A 205 0.93 -12.50 -8.36
CA ILE A 205 0.76 -11.05 -8.41
C ILE A 205 1.58 -10.42 -7.29
N ASP A 206 2.54 -9.58 -7.69
CA ASP A 206 3.35 -8.77 -6.79
C ASP A 206 3.00 -7.29 -6.99
N ILE A 207 2.58 -6.64 -5.91
CA ILE A 207 2.17 -5.24 -5.93
C ILE A 207 3.18 -4.47 -5.10
N LYS A 208 3.88 -3.55 -5.75
CA LYS A 208 4.83 -2.65 -5.10
C LYS A 208 4.20 -1.28 -5.00
N THR A 209 3.94 -0.84 -3.78
CA THR A 209 3.46 0.53 -3.54
C THR A 209 4.63 1.41 -3.10
N LYS A 210 4.88 2.51 -3.82
CA LYS A 210 5.80 3.58 -3.43
C LYS A 210 4.99 4.79 -2.99
N ARG A 211 5.09 5.15 -1.72
CA ARG A 211 4.53 6.40 -1.21
C ARG A 211 5.50 7.54 -1.54
N LYS A 212 5.08 8.47 -2.38
CA LYS A 212 5.84 9.70 -2.59
C LYS A 212 5.48 10.70 -1.49
N LEU A 213 6.40 10.91 -0.55
CA LEU A 213 6.27 11.92 0.49
C LEU A 213 6.55 13.30 -0.15
N GLY A 214 5.49 14.05 -0.46
CA GLY A 214 5.59 15.40 -0.99
C GLY A 214 5.55 16.45 0.11
N PHE A 215 6.18 17.62 -0.10
CA PHE A 215 6.16 18.76 0.83
C PHE A 215 4.73 19.14 1.29
N LEU A 216 3.73 18.98 0.41
CA LEU A 216 2.33 19.29 0.72
C LEU A 216 1.71 18.39 1.81
N GLN A 217 2.32 17.25 2.16
CA GLN A 217 1.84 16.39 3.24
C GLN A 217 1.95 17.04 4.62
N ALA A 218 2.93 17.94 4.80
CA ALA A 218 3.02 18.76 6.01
C ALA A 218 1.79 19.66 6.20
N PHE A 219 1.00 19.88 5.14
CA PHE A 219 -0.23 20.67 5.12
C PHE A 219 -1.50 19.80 5.04
N GLY A 220 -1.40 18.50 5.35
CA GLY A 220 -2.56 17.60 5.38
C GLY A 220 -3.02 17.08 4.01
N VAL A 221 -2.29 17.34 2.93
CA VAL A 221 -2.58 16.73 1.61
C VAL A 221 -2.25 15.24 1.67
N LYS A 222 -3.17 14.38 1.21
CA LYS A 222 -2.97 12.93 1.22
C LYS A 222 -1.75 12.54 0.37
N PRO A 223 -0.97 11.52 0.80
CA PRO A 223 0.16 11.05 0.02
C PRO A 223 -0.28 10.50 -1.33
N VAL A 224 0.48 10.84 -2.38
CA VAL A 224 0.36 10.16 -3.68
C VAL A 224 0.99 8.79 -3.52
N VAL A 225 0.17 7.75 -3.67
CA VAL A 225 0.61 6.36 -3.65
C VAL A 225 0.72 5.89 -5.09
N GLU A 226 1.95 5.67 -5.56
CA GLU A 226 2.19 5.06 -6.85
C GLU A 226 2.27 3.55 -6.66
N SER A 227 1.41 2.81 -7.37
CA SER A 227 1.41 1.35 -7.34
C SER A 227 1.96 0.83 -8.66
N THR A 228 2.76 -0.22 -8.60
CA THR A 228 3.16 -0.99 -9.78
C THR A 228 2.76 -2.44 -9.55
N ILE A 229 2.13 -3.05 -10.56
CA ILE A 229 1.64 -4.43 -10.50
C ILE A 229 2.48 -5.26 -11.46
N ASP A 230 3.20 -6.22 -10.90
CA ASP A 230 3.91 -7.26 -11.63
C ASP A 230 3.05 -8.53 -11.56
N ALA A 231 2.68 -9.08 -12.72
CA ALA A 231 1.90 -10.31 -12.79
C ALA A 231 2.60 -11.34 -13.69
N GLU A 232 2.81 -12.53 -13.15
CA GLU A 232 3.43 -13.65 -13.87
C GLU A 232 2.37 -14.72 -14.17
N LYS A 233 2.11 -14.96 -15.46
CA LYS A 233 1.22 -16.04 -15.91
C LYS A 233 1.97 -17.37 -15.85
N ARG A 234 1.36 -18.38 -15.23
CA ARG A 234 1.82 -19.77 -15.30
C ARG A 234 0.66 -20.68 -15.71
N GLU A 235 0.91 -21.53 -16.70
CA GLU A 235 -0.04 -22.57 -17.05
C GLU A 235 0.13 -23.75 -16.10
N VAL A 236 -0.96 -24.12 -15.44
CA VAL A 236 -0.97 -25.14 -14.40
C VAL A 236 -1.64 -26.36 -14.98
N THR A 237 -0.85 -27.37 -15.31
CA THR A 237 -1.38 -28.68 -15.69
C THR A 237 -1.46 -29.53 -14.42
N PRO A 238 -2.67 -29.96 -14.00
CA PRO A 238 -2.81 -30.86 -12.88
C PRO A 238 -2.01 -32.15 -13.16
N PRO A 239 -1.31 -32.71 -12.17
CA PRO A 239 -0.67 -34.00 -12.34
C PRO A 239 -1.73 -35.08 -12.58
N ALA A 240 -1.39 -36.11 -13.37
CA ALA A 240 -2.30 -37.22 -13.60
C ALA A 240 -2.71 -37.89 -12.27
N PRO A 241 -3.94 -38.39 -12.12
CA PRO A 241 -4.36 -39.10 -10.93
C PRO A 241 -3.39 -40.23 -10.58
N GLY A 242 -3.02 -40.34 -9.31
CA GLY A 242 -2.04 -41.30 -8.82
C GLY A 242 -0.58 -40.88 -8.94
N THR A 243 -0.26 -39.73 -9.56
CA THR A 243 1.10 -39.17 -9.55
C THR A 243 1.55 -38.92 -8.12
N GLU A 244 2.76 -39.36 -7.79
CA GLU A 244 3.37 -39.13 -6.49
C GLU A 244 4.42 -38.03 -6.52
N GLY A 245 4.57 -37.34 -5.40
CA GLY A 245 5.62 -36.34 -5.22
C GLY A 245 5.55 -35.69 -3.84
N TRP A 246 6.40 -34.71 -3.60
CA TRP A 246 6.48 -33.97 -2.35
C TRP A 246 5.83 -32.61 -2.48
N VAL A 247 5.02 -32.24 -1.49
CA VAL A 247 4.41 -30.91 -1.35
C VAL A 247 4.80 -30.29 -0.02
N TYR A 248 4.89 -28.96 -0.01
CA TYR A 248 5.05 -28.21 1.22
C TYR A 248 3.70 -28.12 1.93
N LEU A 249 3.58 -28.70 3.12
CA LEU A 249 2.33 -28.63 3.89
C LEU A 249 2.21 -27.31 4.64
N GLY A 250 3.30 -26.81 5.22
CA GLY A 250 3.27 -25.64 6.09
C GLY A 250 4.36 -25.64 7.16
N LYS A 251 4.30 -24.67 8.06
CA LYS A 251 5.23 -24.51 9.19
C LYS A 251 4.48 -24.62 10.51
N ARG A 252 5.05 -25.32 11.50
CA ARG A 252 4.47 -25.42 12.85
C ARG A 252 5.32 -24.71 13.90
N THR A 253 4.66 -24.03 14.82
CA THR A 253 5.27 -23.39 16.00
C THR A 253 4.39 -23.68 17.21
N ASN A 254 4.98 -24.09 18.35
CA ASN A 254 4.24 -24.39 19.58
C ASN A 254 3.06 -25.37 19.38
N ASN A 255 3.28 -26.46 18.62
CA ASN A 255 2.26 -27.44 18.26
C ASN A 255 1.06 -26.92 17.46
N ALA A 256 1.09 -25.69 16.95
CA ALA A 256 0.08 -25.13 16.04
C ALA A 256 0.67 -24.89 14.64
N TRP A 257 -0.16 -24.98 13.61
CA TRP A 257 0.22 -24.55 12.27
C TRP A 257 0.28 -23.02 12.21
N GLU A 258 1.46 -22.47 11.95
CA GLU A 258 1.64 -21.06 11.61
C GLU A 258 1.19 -20.81 10.17
N THR A 259 1.50 -21.76 9.29
CA THR A 259 1.01 -21.82 7.91
C THR A 259 0.57 -23.24 7.60
N LEU A 260 -0.53 -23.39 6.86
CA LEU A 260 -1.02 -24.70 6.40
C LEU A 260 -1.73 -24.52 5.05
N TYR A 261 -1.23 -25.23 4.04
CA TYR A 261 -1.66 -25.11 2.64
C TYR A 261 -2.56 -26.28 2.19
N ALA A 262 -3.02 -27.09 3.15
CA ALA A 262 -4.00 -28.14 2.91
C ALA A 262 -5.00 -28.21 4.07
N LYS A 263 -6.26 -28.47 3.75
CA LYS A 263 -7.30 -28.80 4.72
C LYS A 263 -7.09 -30.24 5.17
N LEU A 264 -6.67 -30.40 6.42
CA LEU A 264 -6.48 -31.68 7.09
C LEU A 264 -7.71 -32.02 7.97
N PRO A 265 -7.96 -33.31 8.27
CA PRO A 265 -9.05 -33.71 9.16
C PRO A 265 -8.80 -33.33 10.64
N SER A 266 -7.55 -33.15 11.03
CA SER A 266 -7.14 -32.68 12.36
C SER A 266 -6.04 -31.63 12.26
N GLN A 267 -5.79 -30.89 13.35
CA GLN A 267 -4.70 -29.91 13.44
C GLN A 267 -3.34 -30.55 13.78
N GLU A 268 -3.26 -31.87 13.90
CA GLU A 268 -2.03 -32.59 14.19
C GLU A 268 -1.16 -32.77 12.95
N VAL A 269 0.05 -33.32 13.12
CA VAL A 269 0.89 -33.70 11.98
C VAL A 269 0.25 -34.93 11.33
N PRO A 270 -0.07 -34.89 10.03
CA PRO A 270 -0.80 -35.97 9.39
C PRO A 270 0.06 -37.24 9.31
N SER A 271 -0.55 -38.37 9.63
CA SER A 271 0.02 -39.71 9.45
C SER A 271 -0.20 -40.21 8.01
N ALA A 272 0.50 -41.29 7.64
CA ALA A 272 0.32 -41.95 6.36
C ALA A 272 -1.16 -42.34 6.14
N ASN A 273 -1.59 -42.29 4.88
CA ASN A 273 -2.95 -42.49 4.39
C ASN A 273 -3.99 -41.43 4.80
N THR A 274 -3.56 -40.30 5.39
CA THR A 274 -4.45 -39.17 5.64
C THR A 274 -4.89 -38.54 4.32
N LYS A 275 -6.20 -38.41 4.10
CA LYS A 275 -6.77 -37.63 2.98
C LYS A 275 -6.77 -36.15 3.33
N ALA A 276 -6.38 -35.33 2.38
CA ALA A 276 -6.33 -33.88 2.51
C ALA A 276 -6.84 -33.21 1.24
N THR A 277 -7.25 -31.95 1.37
CA THR A 277 -7.68 -31.12 0.24
C THR A 277 -6.80 -29.88 0.15
N VAL A 278 -6.30 -29.58 -1.05
CA VAL A 278 -5.47 -28.40 -1.29
C VAL A 278 -6.26 -27.12 -1.00
N THR A 279 -5.74 -26.23 -0.15
CA THR A 279 -6.35 -24.91 0.08
C THR A 279 -5.70 -23.82 -0.77
N PHE A 280 -4.42 -24.01 -1.12
CA PHE A 280 -3.64 -23.13 -2.00
C PHE A 280 -2.83 -23.99 -2.97
N PRO A 281 -2.63 -23.60 -4.23
CA PRO A 281 -1.94 -24.43 -5.22
C PRO A 281 -0.60 -24.94 -4.70
N LEU A 282 -0.45 -26.25 -4.64
CA LEU A 282 0.73 -26.91 -4.10
C LEU A 282 1.64 -27.37 -5.22
N LYS A 283 2.88 -26.89 -5.23
CA LYS A 283 3.94 -27.37 -6.12
C LYS A 283 4.32 -28.81 -5.72
N LEU A 284 4.04 -29.76 -6.61
CA LEU A 284 4.42 -31.17 -6.46
C LEU A 284 5.84 -31.35 -6.99
N ARG A 285 6.74 -31.87 -6.16
CA ARG A 285 8.19 -31.95 -6.46
C ARG A 285 8.72 -33.36 -6.34
N SER A 286 9.90 -33.63 -6.91
CA SER A 286 10.56 -34.93 -6.80
C SER A 286 11.04 -35.27 -5.39
N SER A 287 11.43 -34.26 -4.61
CA SER A 287 11.97 -34.38 -3.24
C SER A 287 11.55 -33.20 -2.35
N PRO A 288 11.62 -33.33 -1.01
CA PRO A 288 11.37 -32.20 -0.09
C PRO A 288 12.35 -31.06 -0.33
N GLY A 289 11.84 -29.83 -0.54
CA GLY A 289 12.67 -28.63 -0.72
C GLY A 289 12.23 -27.75 -1.90
N SER A 290 12.50 -26.44 -1.81
CA SER A 290 12.11 -25.43 -2.82
C SER A 290 12.85 -25.55 -4.15
N ASP A 291 14.01 -26.19 -4.15
CA ASP A 291 14.93 -26.17 -5.29
C ASP A 291 14.88 -27.47 -6.11
N ASN A 292 14.13 -28.47 -5.64
CA ASN A 292 13.94 -29.74 -6.34
C ASN A 292 13.05 -29.60 -7.57
N GLN A 293 13.21 -30.51 -8.52
CA GLN A 293 12.44 -30.53 -9.76
C GLN A 293 10.92 -30.49 -9.51
N LEU A 294 10.25 -29.58 -10.20
CA LEU A 294 8.80 -29.48 -10.22
C LEU A 294 8.23 -30.58 -11.13
N ILE A 295 7.40 -31.45 -10.57
CA ILE A 295 6.66 -32.50 -11.29
C ILE A 295 5.35 -31.91 -11.84
N GLY A 296 4.68 -31.10 -11.03
CA GLY A 296 3.40 -30.50 -11.37
C GLY A 296 2.90 -29.61 -10.25
N VAL A 297 1.63 -29.22 -10.34
CA VAL A 297 0.99 -28.38 -9.33
C VAL A 297 -0.39 -28.95 -9.07
N LEU A 298 -0.68 -29.23 -7.80
CA LEU A 298 -2.01 -29.59 -7.36
C LEU A 298 -2.81 -28.30 -7.19
N PRO A 299 -3.86 -28.07 -8.00
CA PRO A 299 -4.66 -26.86 -7.91
C PRO A 299 -5.51 -26.85 -6.63
N ALA A 300 -6.02 -25.69 -6.24
CA ALA A 300 -6.87 -25.58 -5.06
C ALA A 300 -8.15 -26.43 -5.20
N GLY A 301 -8.60 -27.02 -4.09
CA GLY A 301 -9.75 -27.92 -4.05
C GLY A 301 -9.46 -29.36 -4.48
N HIS A 302 -8.31 -29.66 -5.08
CA HIS A 302 -7.95 -31.06 -5.37
C HIS A 302 -7.70 -31.86 -4.09
N SER A 303 -8.10 -33.12 -4.11
CA SER A 303 -7.83 -34.05 -3.02
C SER A 303 -6.55 -34.82 -3.28
N PHE A 304 -5.84 -35.18 -2.20
CA PHE A 304 -4.67 -36.04 -2.27
C PHE A 304 -4.57 -36.90 -1.01
N THR A 305 -3.79 -37.98 -1.10
CA THR A 305 -3.50 -38.84 0.04
C THR A 305 -2.05 -38.63 0.47
N ILE A 306 -1.83 -38.37 1.75
CA ILE A 306 -0.50 -38.26 2.34
C ILE A 306 0.06 -39.66 2.52
N LEU A 307 1.25 -39.92 1.99
CA LEU A 307 1.97 -41.20 2.11
C LEU A 307 3.01 -41.13 3.22
N GLU A 308 3.67 -39.99 3.37
CA GLU A 308 4.77 -39.79 4.31
C GLU A 308 4.85 -38.30 4.67
N THR A 309 5.25 -37.97 5.90
CA THR A 309 5.48 -36.59 6.34
C THR A 309 6.90 -36.47 6.91
N LYS A 310 7.63 -35.43 6.50
CA LYS A 310 8.96 -35.08 7.01
C LYS A 310 8.97 -33.64 7.50
N SER A 311 9.84 -33.35 8.47
CA SER A 311 10.12 -31.99 8.93
C SER A 311 11.63 -31.75 9.01
N ASP A 312 12.03 -30.49 8.84
CA ASP A 312 13.37 -30.04 9.15
C ASP A 312 13.47 -29.42 10.56
N ASP A 313 14.66 -28.93 10.89
CA ASP A 313 14.95 -28.26 12.16
C ASP A 313 14.16 -26.96 12.36
N GLN A 314 13.74 -26.33 11.25
CA GLN A 314 12.92 -25.12 11.24
C GLN A 314 11.42 -25.41 11.36
N LYS A 315 11.04 -26.68 11.59
CA LYS A 315 9.65 -27.14 11.69
C LYS A 315 8.84 -26.84 10.42
N ILE A 316 9.50 -26.88 9.27
CA ILE A 316 8.90 -26.84 7.94
C ILE A 316 8.52 -28.27 7.57
N TYR A 317 7.24 -28.50 7.30
CA TYR A 317 6.71 -29.83 7.01
C TYR A 317 6.50 -30.03 5.52
N TRP A 318 7.04 -31.13 5.02
CA TRP A 318 6.84 -31.63 3.67
C TRP A 318 6.10 -32.96 3.74
N ALA A 319 5.16 -33.18 2.84
CA ALA A 319 4.49 -34.48 2.70
C ALA A 319 4.75 -35.07 1.33
N ARG A 320 5.08 -36.36 1.30
CA ARG A 320 4.96 -37.16 0.08
C ARG A 320 3.48 -37.48 -0.08
N VAL A 321 2.93 -37.19 -1.24
CA VAL A 321 1.51 -37.31 -1.52
C VAL A 321 1.29 -38.06 -2.81
N LYS A 322 0.12 -38.67 -2.92
CA LYS A 322 -0.42 -39.24 -4.14
C LYS A 322 -1.61 -38.40 -4.58
N ALA A 323 -1.54 -37.84 -5.79
CA ALA A 323 -2.60 -37.03 -6.37
C ALA A 323 -3.89 -37.85 -6.47
N GLY A 324 -5.00 -37.29 -5.98
CA GLY A 324 -6.33 -37.86 -6.13
C GLY A 324 -6.89 -37.62 -7.53
N PRO A 325 -8.10 -38.15 -7.80
CA PRO A 325 -8.89 -37.78 -8.96
C PRO A 325 -9.39 -36.33 -8.88
#